data_AF-A0A3R6R0C8-F1
#
_entry.id   AF-A0A3R6R0C8-F1
#
_cell.length_a   1.000
_cell.length_b   1.000
_cell.length_c   1.000
_cell.angle_alpha   90.00
_cell.angle_beta   90.00
_cell.angle_gamma   90.00
#
_symmetry.space_group_name_H-M   'P 1'
#
loop_
_entity.id
_entity.type
_entity.pdbx_description
1 polymer ?
#
loop_
_entity_poly.entity_id
_entity_poly.type
_entity_poly.pdbx_seq_one_letter_code
_entity_poly.pdbx_strand_id
1 'polypeptide(L)' 'MEVSLSGYKVVYGDKVLNALSLIGMRLKHPERQEECEKPISKPDFISVLAIDTDGTLIVIEDETWRFQFIPQIN' A
#
# COMPACT_ATOMS: atom_id res chain seq x y z
N MET A 1 0.53 -10.52 8.17
CA MET A 1 1.14 -10.92 6.89
C MET A 1 2.05 -9.79 6.48
N GLU A 2 3.33 -10.07 6.31
CA GLU A 2 4.28 -9.07 5.81
C GLU A 2 4.51 -9.38 4.32
N VAL A 3 4.17 -8.46 3.43
CA VAL A 3 4.37 -8.62 1.99
C VAL A 3 5.53 -7.72 1.57
N SER A 4 6.61 -8.33 1.07
CA SER A 4 7.76 -7.57 0.60
C SER A 4 7.37 -6.70 -0.60
N LEU A 5 7.77 -5.44 -0.56
CA LEU A 5 7.69 -4.49 -1.65
C LEU A 5 9.07 -4.16 -2.22
N SER A 6 10.08 -4.97 -1.89
CA SER A 6 11.44 -4.82 -2.41
C SER A 6 11.41 -4.82 -3.94
N GLY A 7 12.09 -3.85 -4.54
CA GLY A 7 12.07 -3.65 -5.99
C GLY A 7 10.93 -2.75 -6.48
N TYR A 8 10.17 -2.13 -5.58
CA TYR A 8 9.23 -1.06 -5.91
C TYR A 8 9.63 0.25 -5.25
N LYS A 9 9.38 1.35 -5.96
CA LYS A 9 9.20 2.66 -5.35
C LYS A 9 7.72 2.90 -5.11
N VAL A 10 7.39 3.72 -4.13
CA VAL A 10 6.02 4.17 -3.89
C VAL A 10 5.95 5.68 -4.01
N VAL A 11 5.03 6.17 -4.83
CA VAL A 11 4.65 7.58 -4.88
C VAL A 11 3.56 7.79 -3.85
N TYR A 12 3.75 8.78 -2.98
CA TYR A 12 2.79 9.20 -1.98
C TYR A 12 2.84 10.72 -1.83
N GLY A 13 1.74 11.38 -2.19
CA GLY A 13 1.72 12.84 -2.31
C GLY A 13 2.71 13.33 -3.37
N ASP A 14 3.61 14.21 -2.97
CA ASP A 14 4.69 14.77 -3.79
C ASP A 14 6.03 14.02 -3.63
N LYS A 15 6.04 12.90 -2.90
CA LYS A 15 7.26 12.15 -2.58
C LYS A 15 7.33 10.83 -3.33
N VAL A 16 8.56 10.45 -3.70
CA VAL A 16 8.90 9.13 -4.21
C VAL A 16 9.80 8.44 -3.19
N LEU A 17 9.31 7.35 -2.61
CA LEU A 17 9.95 6.65 -1.49
C LEU A 17 10.39 5.25 -1.94
N ASN A 18 11.40 4.70 -1.27
CA ASN A 18 11.80 3.31 -1.49
C ASN A 18 10.92 2.40 -0.63
N ALA A 19 10.07 1.58 -1.26
CA ALA A 19 9.13 0.74 -0.54
C ALA A 19 9.84 -0.52 -0.02
N LEU A 20 9.64 -0.85 1.25
CA LEU A 20 10.22 -2.04 1.87
C LEU A 20 9.16 -3.13 2.00
N SER A 21 8.01 -2.79 2.58
CA SER A 21 7.06 -3.80 3.02
C SER A 21 5.65 -3.25 3.22
N LEU A 22 4.66 -4.06 2.88
CA LEU A 22 3.27 -3.87 3.30
C LEU A 22 3.09 -4.55 4.66
N ILE A 23 2.89 -3.76 5.70
CA ILE A 23 2.86 -4.22 7.09
C ILE A 23 1.46 -4.21 7.72
N GLY A 24 0.47 -3.61 7.03
CA GLY A 24 -0.91 -3.52 7.50
C GLY A 24 -1.89 -3.34 6.36
N MET A 25 -3.10 -3.88 6.53
CA MET A 25 -4.17 -3.83 5.54
C MET A 25 -5.53 -3.85 6.25
N ARG A 26 -6.43 -2.94 5.90
CA ARG A 26 -7.81 -2.91 6.41
C ARG A 26 -8.81 -2.86 5.25
N LEU A 27 -9.83 -3.71 5.34
CA LEU A 27 -10.98 -3.72 4.45
C LEU A 27 -12.13 -2.99 5.15
N LYS A 28 -12.81 -2.05 4.49
CA LYS A 28 -14.14 -1.65 4.94
C LYS A 28 -15.03 -2.89 4.77
N HIS A 29 -15.74 -3.25 5.82
CA HIS A 29 -16.67 -4.36 5.76
C HIS A 29 -17.67 -4.06 4.63
N PRO A 30 -17.96 -5.01 3.73
CA PRO A 30 -19.00 -4.79 2.76
C PRO A 30 -20.31 -4.64 3.53
N GLU A 31 -20.91 -3.46 3.47
CA GLU A 31 -22.35 -3.36 3.71
C GLU A 31 -23.00 -4.37 2.77
N ARG A 32 -23.72 -5.33 3.36
CA ARG A 32 -24.35 -6.50 2.73
C ARG A 32 -24.57 -6.31 1.22
N GLN A 33 -23.62 -6.78 0.41
CA GLN A 33 -23.85 -6.93 -1.02
C GLN A 33 -24.52 -8.28 -1.23
N GLU A 34 -25.84 -8.23 -1.32
CA GLU A 34 -26.66 -9.31 -1.84
C GLU A 34 -26.15 -9.65 -3.26
N GLU A 35 -25.85 -10.94 -3.45
CA GLU A 35 -25.85 -11.62 -4.74
C GLU A 35 -25.07 -10.98 -5.89
N CYS A 36 -23.73 -10.97 -5.81
CA CYS A 36 -22.88 -11.00 -6.99
C CYS A 36 -21.62 -11.83 -6.72
N GLU A 37 -21.22 -12.59 -7.73
CA GLU A 37 -20.09 -13.53 -7.76
C GLU A 37 -18.86 -13.03 -6.99
N LYS A 38 -18.43 -13.78 -5.96
CA LYS A 38 -17.18 -13.62 -5.18
C LYS A 38 -16.54 -12.21 -5.31
N PRO A 39 -17.05 -11.20 -4.58
CA PRO A 39 -16.49 -9.86 -4.69
C PRO A 39 -15.01 -9.91 -4.30
N ILE A 40 -14.14 -9.51 -5.23
CA ILE A 40 -12.73 -9.28 -4.93
C ILE A 40 -12.69 -8.10 -3.97
N SER A 41 -12.67 -8.39 -2.67
CA SER A 41 -12.58 -7.36 -1.64
C SER A 41 -11.16 -6.80 -1.64
N LYS A 42 -11.03 -5.58 -2.17
CA LYS A 42 -9.78 -4.83 -2.15
C LYS A 42 -9.68 -4.06 -0.83
N PRO A 43 -8.47 -3.88 -0.28
CA PRO A 43 -8.31 -3.09 0.93
C PRO A 43 -8.52 -1.61 0.66
N ASP A 44 -9.21 -0.94 1.58
CA ASP A 44 -9.42 0.52 1.54
C ASP A 44 -8.27 1.27 2.18
N PHE A 45 -7.56 0.65 3.13
CA PHE A 45 -6.40 1.21 3.82
C PHE A 45 -5.24 0.23 3.84
N ILE A 46 -4.03 0.76 3.71
CA ILE A 46 -2.78 0.02 3.87
C ILE A 46 -1.77 0.78 4.71
N SER A 47 -0.86 0.04 5.34
CA SER A 47 0.31 0.57 6.03
C SER A 47 1.56 0.12 5.27
N VAL A 48 2.30 1.09 4.74
CA VAL A 48 3.53 0.87 3.96
C VAL A 48 4.73 1.32 4.77
N LEU A 49 5.70 0.42 4.92
CA LEU A 49 7.03 0.74 5.42
C LEU A 49 7.92 1.15 4.25
N ALA A 50 8.55 2.31 4.36
CA ALA A 50 9.38 2.88 3.31
C ALA A 50 10.60 3.64 3.87
N ILE A 51 11.58 3.89 3.01
CA ILE A 51 12.70 4.79 3.27
C ILE A 51 12.49 6.06 2.47
N ASP A 52 12.57 7.22 3.13
CA ASP A 52 12.49 8.52 2.47
C ASP A 52 13.81 8.95 1.81
N THR A 53 13.81 10.15 1.23
CA THR A 53 14.98 10.71 0.53
C THR A 53 16.17 10.96 1.45
N ASP A 54 15.94 11.11 2.75
CA ASP A 54 16.96 11.39 3.75
C ASP A 54 17.52 10.11 4.37
N GLY A 55 17.02 8.94 3.95
CA GLY A 55 17.39 7.65 4.50
C GLY A 55 16.63 7.28 5.78
N THR A 56 15.58 8.02 6.12
CA THR A 56 14.77 7.78 7.32
C THR A 56 13.73 6.71 7.05
N LEU A 57 13.61 5.77 7.99
CA LEU A 57 12.59 4.73 7.97
C LEU A 57 11.24 5.31 8.43
N ILE A 58 10.23 5.24 7.58
CA ILE A 58 8.89 5.79 7.85
C ILE A 58 7.80 4.76 7.61
N VAL A 59 6.72 4.87 8.38
CA VAL A 59 5.48 4.12 8.18
C VAL A 59 4.39 5.09 7.75
N ILE A 60 3.73 4.79 6.65
CA ILE A 60 2.60 5.56 6.14
C ILE A 60 1.38 4.67 6.18
N GLU A 61 0.37 5.05 6.98
CA GLU A 61 -0.93 4.41 7.01
C GLU A 61 -1.96 5.37 6.41
N ASP A 62 -2.55 4.97 5.28
CA ASP A 62 -3.54 5.80 4.59
C ASP A 62 -4.42 4.96 3.64
N GLU A 63 -5.35 5.62 2.96
CA GLU A 63 -6.21 5.01 1.97
C GLU A 63 -5.41 4.46 0.78
N THR A 64 -5.73 3.23 0.36
CA THR A 64 -4.95 2.48 -0.66
C THR A 64 -4.80 3.25 -1.97
N TRP A 65 -5.79 4.08 -2.35
CA TRP A 65 -5.76 4.84 -3.61
C TRP A 65 -4.73 5.97 -3.63
N ARG A 66 -4.16 6.36 -2.48
CA ARG A 66 -3.12 7.38 -2.37
C ARG A 66 -1.72 6.87 -2.71
N PHE A 67 -1.55 5.56 -2.82
CA PHE A 67 -0.28 4.93 -3.09
C PHE A 67 -0.21 4.49 -4.55
N GLN A 68 0.86 4.89 -5.24
CA GLN A 68 1.19 4.35 -6.56
C GLN A 68 2.53 3.64 -6.50
N PHE A 69 2.51 2.31 -6.70
CA PHE A 69 3.72 1.49 -6.73
C PHE A 69 4.28 1.44 -8.16
N ILE A 70 5.58 1.70 -8.29
CA ILE A 70 6.30 1.71 -9.55
C ILE A 70 7.43 0.68 -9.45
N PRO A 71 7.53 -0.29 -10.37
CA PRO A 71 8.65 -1.23 -10.36
C PRO A 71 9.95 -0.47 -10.58
N GLN A 72 10.96 -0.82 -9.80
CA GLN A 72 12.31 -0.32 -10.00
C GLN A 72 12.92 -1.06 -11.19
N ILE A 73 13.15 -0.34 -12.28
CA ILE A 73 13.87 -0.86 -13.44
C ILE A 73 15.36 -0.69 -13.14
N ASN A 74 16.09 -1.81 -13.09
CA ASN A 74 17.55 -1.83 -13.04
C ASN A 74 18.12 -1.84 -14.46
#